data_AF-A0A7S2XYX6-F1
#
_entry.id   AF-A0A7S2XYX6-F1
#
_cell.length_a   1.000
_cell.length_b   1.000
_cell.length_c   1.000
_cell.angle_alpha   90.00
_cell.angle_beta   90.00
_cell.angle_gamma   90.00
#
_symmetry.space_group_name_H-M   'P 1'
#
loop_
_entity.id
_entity.type
_entity.pdbx_description
1 polymer ?
#
loop_
_entity_poly.entity_id
_entity_poly.type
_entity_poly.pdbx_seq_one_letter_code
_entity_poly.pdbx_strand_id
1 'polypeptide(L)'
;RAEGEREGQSQSGEWRLAATRAGCDQVASRLPKGYNTMLGGADRDISEGEWRRVILARMLAKSSAQVLLLDEPFGNLPMPEMYHQIRNLIASLRQDQAL
;
A
#
# COMPACT_ATOMS: atom_id res chain seq x y z
N ARG A 1 26.85 -13.94 -12.56
CA ARG A 1 26.58 -14.25 -11.14
C ARG A 1 26.96 -13.03 -10.29
N ALA A 2 26.16 -11.97 -10.33
CA ALA A 2 26.38 -10.73 -9.57
C ALA A 2 25.11 -9.85 -9.57
N GLU A 3 23.94 -10.42 -9.28
CA GLU A 3 22.65 -9.68 -9.26
C GLU A 3 21.98 -9.65 -7.88
N GLY A 4 22.64 -10.17 -6.83
CA GLY A 4 22.00 -10.43 -5.54
C GLY A 4 22.07 -9.32 -4.47
N GLU A 5 22.68 -8.16 -4.74
CA GLU A 5 23.06 -7.23 -3.67
C GLU A 5 22.41 -5.83 -3.75
N ARG A 6 21.51 -5.57 -4.71
CA ARG A 6 20.89 -4.23 -4.88
C ARG A 6 19.52 -4.03 -4.23
N GLU A 7 18.97 -4.98 -3.48
CA GLU A 7 17.63 -4.83 -2.87
C GLU A 7 17.64 -4.39 -1.40
N GLY A 8 18.82 -4.33 -0.76
CA GLY A 8 18.92 -4.10 0.68
C GLY A 8 19.10 -2.64 1.12
N GLN A 9 19.24 -1.69 0.21
CA GLN A 9 19.67 -0.33 0.56
C GLN A 9 18.74 0.72 -0.06
N SER A 10 18.14 1.54 0.82
CA SER A 10 17.31 2.72 0.54
C SER A 10 15.78 2.54 0.42
N GLN A 11 15.13 1.80 1.33
CA GLN A 11 13.65 1.74 1.37
C GLN A 11 12.99 2.30 2.65
N SER A 12 13.78 2.68 3.66
CA SER A 12 13.26 2.96 5.02
C SER A 12 12.27 4.14 5.10
N GLY A 13 12.36 5.09 4.18
CA GLY A 13 11.47 6.25 4.10
C GLY A 13 10.30 6.07 3.12
N GLU A 14 10.47 5.27 2.06
CA GLU A 14 9.51 5.15 0.96
C GLU A 14 8.23 4.43 1.40
N TRP A 15 8.37 3.33 2.16
CA TRP A 15 7.20 2.58 2.64
C TRP A 15 6.37 3.39 3.65
N ARG A 16 7.02 4.25 4.44
CA ARG A 16 6.35 5.07 5.46
C ARG A 16 5.51 6.16 4.80
N LEU A 17 6.06 6.84 3.80
CA LEU A 17 5.32 7.81 2.99
C LEU A 17 4.14 7.15 2.26
N ALA A 18 4.35 5.96 1.70
CA ALA A 18 3.29 5.18 1.06
C ALA A 18 2.18 4.78 2.06
N ALA A 19 2.55 4.38 3.27
CA ALA A 19 1.63 4.03 4.35
C ALA A 19 0.80 5.24 4.81
N THR A 20 1.44 6.39 5.04
CA THR A 20 0.76 7.65 5.35
C THR A 20 -0.19 8.06 4.24
N ARG A 21 0.27 7.99 2.97
CA ARG A 21 -0.58 8.27 1.81
C ARG A 21 -1.79 7.35 1.81
N ALA A 22 -1.65 6.04 2.02
CA ALA A 22 -2.79 5.13 2.07
C ALA A 22 -3.65 5.21 3.36
N GLY A 23 -3.38 6.16 4.27
CA GLY A 23 -4.14 6.30 5.52
C GLY A 23 -3.91 5.18 6.53
N CYS A 24 -2.76 4.50 6.46
CA CYS A 24 -2.39 3.43 7.39
C CYS A 24 -2.02 3.94 8.78
N ASP A 25 -1.72 5.23 8.95
CA ASP A 25 -1.35 5.79 10.27
C ASP A 25 -2.48 5.60 11.30
N GLN A 26 -3.74 5.76 10.89
CA GLN A 26 -4.91 5.52 11.74
C GLN A 26 -4.99 4.05 12.16
N VAL A 27 -4.74 3.13 11.22
CA VAL A 27 -4.76 1.69 11.47
C VAL A 27 -3.62 1.30 12.41
N ALA A 28 -2.41 1.76 12.14
CA ALA A 28 -1.25 1.52 12.98
C ALA A 28 -1.47 2.06 14.40
N SER A 29 -2.04 3.26 14.55
CA SER A 29 -2.21 3.92 15.87
C SER A 29 -3.06 3.12 16.87
N ARG A 30 -3.99 2.30 16.38
CA ARG A 30 -4.86 1.47 17.22
C ARG A 30 -4.35 0.05 17.47
N LEU A 31 -3.28 -0.36 16.78
CA LEU A 31 -2.72 -1.70 16.90
C LEU A 31 -1.65 -1.75 18.01
N PRO A 32 -1.53 -2.86 18.75
CA PRO A 32 -0.71 -2.94 19.97
C PRO A 32 0.80 -2.71 19.72
N LYS A 33 1.29 -2.95 18.49
CA LYS A 33 2.70 -2.74 18.12
C LYS A 33 2.85 -1.72 16.98
N GLY A 34 1.82 -0.91 16.71
CA GLY A 34 1.86 0.03 15.60
C GLY A 34 2.07 -0.66 14.26
N TYR A 35 2.92 -0.07 13.42
CA TYR A 35 3.39 -0.64 12.15
C TYR A 35 4.12 -1.99 12.29
N ASN A 36 4.58 -2.36 13.48
CA ASN A 36 5.23 -3.64 13.74
C ASN A 36 4.23 -4.74 14.14
N THR A 37 2.93 -4.47 14.09
CA THR A 37 1.89 -5.47 14.38
C THR A 37 1.84 -6.48 13.24
N MET A 38 2.00 -7.76 13.58
CA MET A 38 1.86 -8.84 12.61
C MET A 38 0.38 -9.02 12.27
N LEU A 39 0.03 -8.98 10.99
CA LEU A 39 -1.34 -9.19 10.52
C LEU A 39 -1.49 -10.60 9.94
N GLY A 40 -2.69 -11.19 10.04
CA GLY A 40 -3.00 -12.50 9.45
C GLY A 40 -3.03 -13.68 10.43
N GLY A 41 -3.09 -13.41 11.74
CA GLY A 41 -3.42 -14.43 12.76
C GLY A 41 -4.88 -14.86 12.74
N ALA A 42 -5.24 -15.79 13.63
CA ALA A 42 -6.61 -16.33 13.76
C ALA A 42 -7.65 -15.26 14.13
N ASP A 43 -7.23 -14.21 14.84
CA ASP A 43 -8.05 -13.04 15.14
C ASP A 43 -7.81 -11.97 14.06
N ARG A 44 -8.88 -11.49 13.41
CA ARG A 44 -8.76 -10.36 12.47
C ARG A 44 -8.60 -9.07 13.26
N ASP A 45 -7.35 -8.63 13.44
CA ASP A 45 -7.00 -7.36 14.10
C ASP A 45 -7.50 -6.12 13.34
N ILE A 46 -7.85 -6.26 12.06
CA ILE A 46 -8.28 -5.16 11.20
C ILE A 46 -9.48 -5.48 10.32
N SER A 47 -10.30 -4.45 10.08
CA SER A 47 -11.47 -4.50 9.19
C SER A 47 -11.05 -4.65 7.73
N GLU A 48 -11.99 -5.01 6.86
CA GLU A 48 -11.72 -5.12 5.41
C GLU A 48 -11.26 -3.80 4.80
N GLY A 49 -11.82 -2.67 5.22
CA GLY A 49 -11.42 -1.34 4.73
C GLY A 49 -9.97 -1.01 5.08
N GLU A 50 -9.51 -1.44 6.25
CA GLU A 50 -8.14 -1.24 6.70
C GLU A 50 -7.17 -2.21 6.03
N TRP A 51 -7.60 -3.44 5.77
CA TRP A 51 -6.87 -4.36 4.90
C TRP A 51 -6.62 -3.75 3.52
N ARG A 52 -7.64 -3.12 2.92
CA ARG A 52 -7.49 -2.43 1.62
C ARG A 52 -6.48 -1.28 1.71
N ARG A 53 -6.45 -0.50 2.81
CA ARG A 53 -5.42 0.54 3.04
C ARG A 53 -4.01 -0.04 3.04
N VAL A 54 -3.81 -1.16 3.74
CA VAL A 54 -2.50 -1.85 3.78
C VAL A 54 -2.09 -2.33 2.39
N ILE A 55 -3.03 -2.89 1.60
CA ILE A 55 -2.77 -3.29 0.22
C ILE A 55 -2.36 -2.08 -0.63
N LEU A 56 -3.10 -0.97 -0.53
CA LEU A 56 -2.79 0.27 -1.24
C LEU A 56 -1.40 0.81 -0.85
N ALA A 57 -1.04 0.82 0.43
CA ALA A 57 0.30 1.21 0.88
C ALA A 57 1.39 0.36 0.23
N ARG A 58 1.18 -0.96 0.14
CA ARG A 58 2.12 -1.89 -0.51
C ARG A 58 2.25 -1.61 -2.01
N MET A 59 1.15 -1.26 -2.67
CA MET A 59 1.17 -0.88 -4.08
C MET A 59 1.93 0.44 -4.28
N LEU A 60 1.66 1.45 -3.45
CA LEU A 60 2.32 2.76 -3.50
C LEU A 60 3.82 2.68 -3.17
N ALA A 61 4.23 1.76 -2.28
CA ALA A 61 5.63 1.55 -1.94
C ALA A 61 6.40 0.79 -3.04
N LYS A 62 5.70 0.11 -3.95
CA LYS A 62 6.32 -0.71 -4.99
C LYS A 62 6.33 0.02 -6.33
N SER A 63 7.33 0.85 -6.52
CA SER A 63 7.57 1.64 -7.73
C SER A 63 7.88 0.81 -8.99
N SER A 64 8.13 -0.51 -8.85
CA SER A 64 8.55 -1.40 -9.93
C SER A 64 7.46 -2.34 -10.46
N ALA A 65 6.22 -2.19 -10.02
CA ALA A 65 5.13 -3.05 -10.48
C ALA A 65 4.78 -2.76 -11.96
N GLN A 66 5.03 -3.73 -12.84
CA GLN A 66 4.72 -3.62 -14.28
C GLN A 66 3.24 -3.86 -14.58
N VAL A 67 2.56 -4.66 -13.74
CA VAL A 67 1.14 -5.01 -13.91
C VAL A 67 0.44 -4.89 -12.57
N LEU A 68 -0.70 -4.22 -12.57
CA LEU A 68 -1.59 -4.08 -11.42
C LEU A 68 -2.97 -4.60 -11.80
N LEU A 69 -3.43 -5.67 -11.14
CA LEU A 69 -4.78 -6.20 -11.28
C LEU A 69 -5.62 -5.81 -10.07
N LEU A 70 -6.75 -5.15 -10.31
CA LEU A 70 -7.68 -4.72 -9.29
C LEU A 70 -9.07 -5.30 -9.60
N ASP A 71 -9.53 -6.21 -8.76
CA ASP A 71 -10.90 -6.71 -8.81
C ASP A 71 -11.75 -5.89 -7.82
N GLU A 72 -12.78 -5.21 -8.32
CA GLU A 72 -13.67 -4.33 -7.53
C GLU A 72 -12.93 -3.32 -6.61
N PRO A 73 -11.99 -2.48 -7.10
CA PRO A 73 -11.15 -1.63 -6.25
C PRO A 73 -11.92 -0.58 -5.42
N PHE A 74 -13.18 -0.35 -5.75
CA PHE A 74 -14.02 0.70 -5.18
C PHE A 74 -15.26 0.17 -4.43
N GLY A 75 -15.60 -1.12 -4.55
CA GLY A 75 -16.94 -1.64 -4.24
C GLY A 75 -17.44 -1.40 -2.81
N ASN A 76 -16.54 -1.21 -1.85
CA ASN A 76 -16.85 -0.97 -0.43
C ASN A 76 -15.88 0.04 0.21
N LEU A 77 -15.46 1.10 -0.48
CA LEU A 77 -14.58 2.14 0.09
C LEU A 77 -15.40 3.27 0.74
N PRO A 78 -15.55 3.33 2.08
CA PRO A 78 -16.24 4.42 2.75
C PRO A 78 -15.26 5.57 3.03
N MET A 79 -14.60 6.15 2.02
CA MET A 79 -13.88 7.42 2.16
C MET A 79 -13.52 8.02 0.78
N PRO A 80 -13.97 9.26 0.46
CA PRO A 80 -13.59 9.97 -0.76
C PRO A 80 -12.07 10.09 -0.94
N GLU A 81 -11.31 10.25 0.14
CA GLU A 81 -9.87 10.47 0.11
C GLU A 81 -9.11 9.28 -0.51
N MET A 82 -9.55 8.06 -0.20
CA MET A 82 -8.87 6.87 -0.70
C MET A 82 -9.21 6.58 -2.17
N TYR A 83 -10.40 6.98 -2.64
CA TYR A 83 -10.72 6.97 -4.06
C TYR A 83 -9.75 7.84 -4.87
N HIS A 84 -9.50 9.06 -4.38
CA HIS A 84 -8.55 9.98 -5.03
C HIS A 84 -7.13 9.40 -5.10
N GLN A 85 -6.69 8.70 -4.05
CA GLN A 85 -5.36 8.09 -4.01
C GLN A 85 -5.21 6.92 -4.99
N ILE A 86 -6.21 6.03 -5.06
CA ILE A 86 -6.20 4.93 -6.03
C ILE A 86 -6.26 5.47 -7.45
N ARG A 87 -7.10 6.48 -7.73
CA ARG A 87 -7.17 7.12 -9.05
C ARG A 87 -5.84 7.74 -9.45
N ASN A 88 -5.17 8.45 -8.54
CA ASN A 88 -3.87 9.08 -8.81
C ASN A 88 -2.77 8.03 -9.05
N LEU A 89 -2.79 6.93 -8.30
CA LEU A 89 -1.87 5.81 -8.52
C LEU A 89 -2.09 5.15 -9.90
N ILE A 90 -3.33 4.90 -10.29
CA ILE A 90 -3.64 4.38 -11.63
C ILE A 90 -3.16 5.35 -12.71
N ALA A 91 -3.33 6.67 -12.50
CA ALA A 91 -2.86 7.68 -13.44
C ALA A 91 -1.33 7.71 -13.57
N SER A 92 -0.58 7.60 -12.48
CA SER A 92 0.89 7.58 -12.53
C SER A 92 1.42 6.33 -13.23
N LEU A 93 0.83 5.15 -12.97
CA LEU A 93 1.23 3.91 -13.64
C LEU A 93 1.02 3.95 -15.16
N ARG A 94 0.02 4.71 -15.65
CA ARG A 94 -0.21 4.87 -17.10
C ARG A 94 0.82 5.77 -17.77
N GLN A 95 1.42 6.73 -17.05
CA GLN A 95 2.43 7.62 -17.62
C GLN A 95 3.78 6.90 -17.82
N ASP A 96 4.12 5.96 -16.94
CA ASP A 96 5.34 5.15 -17.06
C ASP A 96 5.31 4.13 -18.22
N GLN A 97 4.11 3.81 -18.74
CA GLN A 97 3.93 2.88 -19.86
C GLN A 97 3.89 3.59 -21.23
N ALA A 98 4.01 4.91 -21.27
CA ALA A 98 3.91 5.71 -22.50
C ALA A 98 5.26 5.99 -23.19
N LEU A 99 6.28 5.16 -22.92
CA LEU A 99 7.62 5.24 -23.53
C LEU A 99 7.88 4.06 -24.49
#